data_AF-A0A087A1W2-F1
#
_entry.id   AF-A0A087A1W2-F1
#
_cell.length_a   1.000
_cell.length_b   1.000
_cell.length_c   1.000
_cell.angle_alpha   90.00
_cell.angle_beta   90.00
_cell.angle_gamma   90.00
#
_symmetry.space_group_name_H-M   'P 1'
#
loop_
_entity.id
_entity.type
_entity.pdbx_description
1 polymer ?
#
loop_
_entity_poly.entity_id
_entity_poly.type
_entity_poly.pdbx_seq_one_letter_code
_entity_poly.pdbx_strand_id
1 'polypeptide(L)'
;MWITPTIRPHTPFRLDTAAASRFNGRMNSIFASSSAFGVASPFGGSSVFGTDGTCSCHGIVDASRNLVSARVSQTRLASEAILAPRSRGDAIPWEGNAASLFRQRLNQCAVDARLVEHNAQTVLSLCWGA
;
A
#
# COMPACT_ATOMS: atom_id res chain seq x y z
N MET A 1 -29.51 27.08 -22.79
CA MET A 1 -29.69 26.67 -21.38
C MET A 1 -28.34 26.13 -20.91
N TRP A 2 -27.62 26.89 -20.09
CA TRP A 2 -26.24 26.60 -19.73
C TRP A 2 -26.25 25.90 -18.37
N ILE A 3 -25.77 24.66 -18.31
CA ILE A 3 -25.65 23.91 -17.06
C ILE A 3 -24.34 24.35 -16.42
N THR A 4 -24.42 25.10 -15.34
CA THR A 4 -23.27 25.42 -14.48
C THR A 4 -22.85 24.15 -13.75
N PRO A 5 -21.67 23.55 -14.01
CA PRO A 5 -21.21 22.40 -13.25
C PRO A 5 -20.87 22.89 -11.84
N THR A 6 -21.73 22.58 -10.88
CA THR A 6 -21.41 22.75 -9.46
C THR A 6 -20.42 21.65 -9.10
N ILE A 7 -19.13 21.92 -9.32
CA ILE A 7 -18.04 21.11 -8.78
C ILE A 7 -18.15 21.25 -7.26
N ARG A 8 -18.86 20.33 -6.61
CA ARG A 8 -18.72 20.18 -5.16
C ARG A 8 -17.26 19.81 -4.92
N PRO A 9 -16.50 20.57 -4.11
CA PRO A 9 -15.21 20.09 -3.67
C PRO A 9 -15.47 18.81 -2.91
N HIS A 10 -15.14 17.67 -3.53
CA HIS A 10 -14.93 16.45 -2.78
C HIS A 10 -13.92 16.85 -1.72
N THR A 11 -14.30 16.75 -0.44
CA THR A 11 -13.33 16.84 0.64
C THR A 11 -12.15 15.99 0.20
N PRO A 12 -10.92 16.52 0.15
CA PRO A 12 -9.79 15.68 -0.15
C PRO A 12 -9.93 14.49 0.80
N PHE A 13 -10.00 13.28 0.25
CA PHE A 13 -9.71 12.14 1.09
C PHE A 13 -8.37 12.51 1.71
N ARG A 14 -8.33 12.73 3.01
CA ARG A 14 -7.05 12.91 3.69
C ARG A 14 -6.39 11.55 3.55
N LEU A 15 -5.60 11.39 2.51
CA LEU A 15 -4.53 10.42 2.46
C LEU A 15 -3.47 10.95 3.45
N ASP A 16 -3.83 11.04 4.73
CA ASP A 16 -2.91 11.14 5.87
C ASP A 16 -2.17 9.80 6.04
N THR A 17 -2.00 9.06 4.94
CA THR A 17 -1.23 7.81 4.88
C THR A 17 0.24 8.12 4.99
N ALA A 18 0.72 9.33 4.66
CA ALA A 18 2.07 9.75 5.01
C ALA A 18 2.28 9.89 6.53
N ALA A 19 1.22 10.23 7.30
CA ALA A 19 1.26 10.22 8.76
C ALA A 19 1.04 8.81 9.35
N ALA A 20 0.22 7.97 8.70
CA ALA A 20 -0.07 6.61 9.16
C ALA A 20 1.02 5.58 8.77
N SER A 21 1.73 5.80 7.67
CA SER A 21 2.92 5.02 7.34
C SER A 21 4.14 5.71 7.93
N ARG A 22 4.45 5.35 9.18
CA ARG A 22 5.81 5.46 9.71
C ARG A 22 6.72 4.47 8.98
N PHE A 23 6.79 4.56 7.65
CA PHE A 23 7.89 3.99 6.92
C PHE A 23 9.10 4.84 7.36
N ASN A 24 9.99 4.23 8.15
CA ASN A 24 11.32 4.74 8.46
C ASN A 24 11.59 5.54 9.76
N GLY A 25 10.72 5.48 10.79
CA GLY A 25 11.09 5.97 12.13
C GLY A 25 11.85 4.95 12.99
N ARG A 26 11.58 3.66 12.78
CA ARG A 26 12.15 2.55 13.58
C ARG A 26 13.20 1.69 12.86
N MET A 27 13.26 1.71 11.52
CA MET A 27 14.34 1.02 10.79
C MET A 27 15.67 1.78 10.89
N ASN A 28 15.64 3.12 11.04
CA ASN A 28 16.84 3.93 11.24
C ASN A 28 17.39 3.93 12.68
N SER A 29 16.64 3.42 13.67
CA SER A 29 17.10 3.36 15.08
C SER A 29 17.68 2.01 15.48
N ILE A 30 17.52 0.95 14.67
CA ILE A 30 18.12 -0.37 14.96
C ILE A 30 19.61 -0.41 14.59
N PHE A 31 20.04 0.41 13.61
CA PHE A 31 21.46 0.56 13.29
C PHE A 31 22.20 1.53 14.21
N ALA A 32 21.48 2.23 15.09
CA ALA A 32 22.05 3.07 16.14
C ALA A 32 21.92 2.33 17.48
N SER A 33 22.94 1.50 17.77
CA SER A 33 23.17 0.72 19.01
C SER A 33 22.79 -0.78 19.00
N SER A 34 23.33 -1.53 18.05
CA SER A 34 24.15 -2.71 18.38
C SER A 34 24.98 -3.04 17.16
N SER A 35 26.29 -2.86 17.26
CA SER A 35 27.22 -3.25 16.22
C SER A 35 27.09 -4.75 15.98
N ALA A 36 26.71 -5.14 14.76
CA ALA A 36 26.80 -6.54 14.30
C ALA A 36 28.27 -7.04 14.24
N PHE A 37 29.24 -6.13 14.40
CA PHE A 37 30.66 -6.41 14.53
C PHE A 37 31.24 -5.57 15.66
N GLY A 38 31.15 -6.08 16.90
CA GLY A 38 31.65 -5.41 18.10
C GLY A 38 32.17 -6.41 19.13
N VAL A 39 33.33 -7.00 18.82
CA VAL A 39 34.29 -7.69 19.73
C VAL A 39 33.69 -8.59 20.83
N ALA A 40 33.47 -9.86 20.50
CA ALA A 40 33.64 -10.96 21.46
C ALA A 40 34.25 -12.17 20.74
N SER A 41 35.29 -12.73 21.36
CA SER A 41 36.22 -13.75 20.87
C SER A 41 35.62 -14.99 20.17
N PRO A 42 36.40 -15.69 19.32
CA PRO A 42 35.95 -16.76 18.42
C PRO A 42 35.68 -18.13 19.08
N PHE A 43 35.55 -18.19 20.41
CA PHE A 43 35.27 -19.44 21.13
C PHE A 43 34.38 -19.15 22.34
N GLY A 44 33.05 -19.15 22.15
CA GLY A 44 32.10 -18.93 23.23
C GLY A 44 30.67 -18.99 22.72
N GLY A 45 30.07 -20.17 22.78
CA GLY A 45 28.70 -20.41 22.34
C GLY A 45 27.69 -19.65 23.20
N SER A 46 27.01 -18.69 22.59
CA SER A 46 25.62 -18.37 22.89
C SER A 46 24.87 -18.54 21.59
N SER A 47 23.88 -19.44 21.56
CA SER A 47 23.01 -19.56 20.42
C SER A 47 22.37 -18.19 20.17
N VAL A 48 22.62 -17.62 18.99
CA VAL A 48 21.99 -16.37 18.53
C VAL A 48 20.45 -16.51 18.49
N PHE A 49 19.96 -17.74 18.62
CA PHE A 49 18.56 -18.09 18.79
C PHE A 49 18.34 -18.54 20.24
N GLY A 50 17.74 -17.66 21.05
CA GLY A 50 17.16 -18.07 22.33
C GLY A 50 16.06 -19.10 22.07
N THR A 51 16.05 -20.16 22.85
CA THR A 51 15.18 -21.34 22.74
C THR A 51 13.73 -21.11 23.21
N ASP A 52 13.35 -19.85 23.43
CA ASP A 52 12.27 -19.49 24.37
C ASP A 52 11.04 -18.89 23.66
N GLY A 53 10.92 -19.07 22.33
CA GLY A 53 9.75 -18.64 21.54
C GLY A 53 9.49 -17.12 21.47
N THR A 54 10.30 -16.30 22.14
CA THR A 54 10.10 -14.85 22.36
C THR A 54 11.27 -14.03 21.80
N CYS A 55 11.81 -14.42 20.65
CA CYS A 55 12.76 -13.59 19.92
C CYS A 55 12.08 -12.29 19.48
N SER A 56 12.70 -11.13 19.73
CA SER A 56 12.23 -9.82 19.25
C SER A 56 12.02 -9.78 17.73
N CYS A 57 12.73 -10.64 17.00
CA CYS A 57 12.54 -10.87 15.58
C CYS A 57 11.10 -11.29 15.19
N HIS A 58 10.39 -12.06 16.03
CA HIS A 58 9.00 -12.46 15.77
C HIS A 58 8.07 -11.24 15.76
N GLY A 59 8.21 -10.35 16.74
CA GLY A 59 7.41 -9.11 16.79
C GLY A 59 7.67 -8.18 15.61
N ILE A 60 8.90 -8.14 15.10
CA ILE A 60 9.27 -7.36 13.91
C ILE A 60 8.63 -7.97 12.64
N VAL A 61 8.66 -9.30 12.51
CA VAL A 61 8.02 -10.03 11.41
C VAL A 61 6.51 -9.81 11.43
N ASP A 62 5.86 -9.94 12.59
CA ASP A 62 4.41 -9.72 12.73
C ASP A 62 4.02 -8.27 12.42
N ALA A 63 4.80 -7.30 12.89
CA ALA A 63 4.56 -5.89 12.55
C ALA A 63 4.68 -5.65 11.04
N SER A 64 5.67 -6.27 10.39
CA SER A 64 5.88 -6.17 8.95
C SER A 64 4.72 -6.81 8.18
N ARG A 65 4.25 -7.99 8.62
CA ARG A 65 3.08 -8.67 8.04
C ARG A 65 1.82 -7.82 8.15
N ASN A 66 1.59 -7.20 9.31
CA ASN A 66 0.44 -6.31 9.52
C ASN A 66 0.49 -5.08 8.60
N LEU A 67 1.67 -4.48 8.40
CA LEU A 67 1.84 -3.35 7.48
C LEU A 67 1.55 -3.72 6.03
N VAL A 68 2.08 -4.86 5.55
CA VAL A 68 1.81 -5.35 4.19
C VAL A 68 0.32 -5.62 4.00
N SER A 69 -0.31 -6.32 4.96
CA SER A 69 -1.74 -6.64 4.91
C SER A 69 -2.61 -5.38 4.90
N ALA A 70 -2.29 -4.40 5.75
CA ALA A 70 -2.96 -3.11 5.77
C ALA A 70 -2.82 -2.37 4.44
N ARG A 71 -1.62 -2.39 3.85
CA ARG A 71 -1.37 -1.73 2.56
C ARG A 71 -2.15 -2.37 1.42
N VAL A 72 -2.23 -3.70 1.37
CA VAL A 72 -3.03 -4.43 0.39
C VAL A 72 -4.50 -4.05 0.50
N SER A 73 -5.05 -4.03 1.71
CA SER A 73 -6.43 -3.63 1.97
C SER A 73 -6.72 -2.20 1.49
N GLN A 74 -5.82 -1.25 1.79
CA GLN A 74 -5.94 0.13 1.34
C GLN A 74 -5.89 0.24 -0.19
N THR A 75 -4.99 -0.48 -0.84
CA THR A 75 -4.88 -0.50 -2.30
C THR A 75 -6.15 -1.03 -2.96
N ARG A 76 -6.76 -2.07 -2.39
CA ARG A 76 -8.03 -2.60 -2.88
C ARG A 76 -9.15 -1.56 -2.79
N LEU A 77 -9.31 -0.91 -1.63
CA LEU A 77 -10.32 0.14 -1.44
C LEU A 77 -10.11 1.32 -2.41
N ALA A 78 -8.86 1.73 -2.63
CA ALA A 78 -8.53 2.77 -3.60
C ALA A 78 -8.88 2.34 -5.04
N SER A 79 -8.63 1.07 -5.39
CA SER A 79 -8.96 0.53 -6.72
C SER A 79 -10.47 0.45 -6.93
N GLU A 80 -11.22 -0.03 -5.95
CA GLU A 80 -12.69 -0.03 -5.97
C GLU A 80 -13.26 1.39 -6.18
N ALA A 81 -12.68 2.38 -5.51
CA ALA A 81 -13.07 3.79 -5.66
C ALA A 81 -12.79 4.35 -7.07
N ILE A 82 -11.78 3.87 -7.79
CA ILE A 82 -11.48 4.24 -9.19
C ILE A 82 -12.43 3.54 -10.17
N LEU A 83 -12.82 2.29 -9.87
CA LEU A 83 -13.73 1.52 -10.72
C LEU A 83 -15.17 2.04 -10.68
N ALA A 84 -15.62 2.60 -9.56
CA ALA A 84 -16.98 3.13 -9.44
C ALA A 84 -17.30 4.27 -10.44
N PRO A 85 -16.47 5.32 -10.59
CA PRO A 85 -16.66 6.36 -11.60
C PRO A 85 -16.69 5.87 -13.04
N ARG A 86 -15.94 4.82 -13.38
CA ARG A 86 -15.97 4.23 -14.73
C ARG A 86 -17.38 3.78 -15.11
N SER A 87 -18.02 2.99 -14.24
CA SER A 87 -19.39 2.51 -14.48
C SER A 87 -20.42 3.64 -14.62
N ARG A 88 -20.19 4.77 -13.92
CA ARG A 88 -21.04 5.96 -13.99
C ARG A 88 -20.76 6.78 -15.26
N GLY A 89 -19.50 6.84 -15.69
CA GLY A 89 -19.06 7.54 -16.90
C GLY A 89 -19.63 6.94 -18.18
N ASP A 90 -19.76 5.61 -18.22
CA ASP A 90 -20.37 4.90 -19.35
C ASP A 90 -21.87 5.20 -19.49
N ALA A 91 -22.55 5.53 -18.39
CA ALA A 91 -23.98 5.85 -18.38
C ALA A 91 -24.30 7.32 -18.73
N ILE A 92 -23.28 8.17 -18.93
CA ILE A 92 -23.50 9.58 -19.28
C ILE A 92 -23.89 9.68 -20.77
N PRO A 93 -25.05 10.27 -21.12
CA PRO A 93 -25.47 10.48 -22.51
C PRO A 93 -24.71 11.66 -23.12
N TRP A 94 -23.39 11.51 -23.25
CA TRP A 94 -22.48 12.49 -23.81
C TRP A 94 -21.73 11.85 -24.98
N GLU A 95 -21.82 12.46 -26.17
CA GLU A 95 -21.28 11.90 -27.40
C GLU A 95 -20.19 12.77 -28.03
N GLY A 96 -19.44 12.16 -28.97
CA GLY A 96 -18.38 12.80 -29.74
C GLY A 96 -16.96 12.42 -29.31
N ASN A 97 -15.96 13.05 -29.95
CA ASN A 97 -14.55 12.72 -29.74
C ASN A 97 -14.09 12.95 -28.29
N ALA A 98 -14.51 14.07 -27.68
CA ALA A 98 -14.17 14.37 -26.29
C ALA A 98 -14.73 13.32 -25.30
N ALA A 99 -15.95 12.84 -25.54
CA ALA A 99 -16.56 11.79 -24.74
C ALA A 99 -15.81 10.45 -24.90
N SER A 100 -15.36 10.14 -26.11
CA SER A 100 -14.57 8.95 -26.41
C SER A 100 -13.22 8.97 -25.68
N LEU A 101 -12.50 10.10 -25.75
CA LEU A 101 -11.23 10.30 -25.02
C LEU A 101 -11.41 10.22 -23.50
N PHE A 102 -12.48 10.79 -22.97
CA PHE A 102 -12.81 10.71 -21.55
C PHE A 102 -13.01 9.26 -21.10
N ARG A 103 -13.83 8.47 -21.80
CA ARG A 103 -14.06 7.04 -21.50
C ARG A 103 -12.78 6.22 -21.66
N GLN A 104 -11.97 6.51 -22.69
CA GLN A 104 -10.67 5.88 -22.87
C GLN A 104 -9.73 6.15 -21.68
N ARG A 105 -9.69 7.38 -21.17
CA ARG A 105 -8.88 7.73 -19.99
C ARG A 105 -9.41 7.08 -18.72
N LEU A 106 -10.73 7.04 -18.51
CA LEU A 106 -11.32 6.29 -17.39
C LEU A 106 -11.00 4.79 -17.46
N ASN A 107 -11.04 4.21 -18.65
CA ASN A 107 -10.66 2.81 -18.87
C ASN A 107 -9.18 2.58 -18.52
N GLN A 108 -8.28 3.49 -18.91
CA GLN A 108 -6.87 3.40 -18.54
C GLN A 108 -6.69 3.45 -17.02
N CYS A 109 -7.33 4.40 -16.33
CA CYS A 109 -7.28 4.47 -14.87
C CYS A 109 -7.77 3.17 -14.21
N ALA A 110 -8.81 2.54 -14.76
CA ALA A 110 -9.32 1.27 -14.25
C ALA A 110 -8.34 0.11 -14.48
N VAL A 111 -7.61 0.09 -15.61
CA VAL A 111 -6.56 -0.90 -15.88
C VAL A 111 -5.40 -0.71 -14.90
N ASP A 112 -4.95 0.52 -14.73
CA ASP A 112 -3.84 0.86 -13.83
C ASP A 112 -4.18 0.51 -12.37
N ALA A 113 -5.42 0.79 -11.93
CA ALA A 113 -5.90 0.42 -10.61
C ALA A 113 -5.83 -1.09 -10.36
N ARG A 114 -6.32 -1.90 -11.30
CA ARG A 114 -6.26 -3.37 -11.21
C ARG A 114 -4.82 -3.88 -11.20
N LEU A 115 -3.92 -3.27 -11.97
CA LEU A 115 -2.51 -3.62 -11.97
C LEU A 115 -1.87 -3.35 -10.60
N VAL A 116 -2.15 -2.21 -9.99
CA VAL A 116 -1.62 -1.86 -8.67
C VAL A 116 -2.18 -2.79 -7.58
N GLU A 117 -3.47 -3.14 -7.65
CA GLU A 117 -4.09 -4.12 -6.75
C GLU A 117 -3.43 -5.50 -6.90
N HIS A 118 -3.26 -5.97 -8.13
CA HIS A 118 -2.58 -7.24 -8.42
C HIS A 118 -1.16 -7.24 -7.87
N ASN A 119 -0.38 -6.18 -8.10
CA ASN A 119 0.98 -6.06 -7.58
C ASN A 119 1.02 -6.09 -6.04
N ALA A 120 0.05 -5.44 -5.37
CA ALA A 120 -0.05 -5.48 -3.92
C ALA A 120 -0.34 -6.91 -3.40
N GLN A 121 -1.26 -7.63 -4.05
CA GLN A 121 -1.53 -9.04 -3.72
C GLN A 121 -0.32 -9.93 -3.97
N THR A 122 0.41 -9.71 -5.06
CA THR A 122 1.64 -10.44 -5.36
C THR A 122 2.69 -10.22 -4.27
N VAL A 123 2.89 -8.99 -3.80
CA VAL A 123 3.78 -8.72 -2.66
C VAL A 123 3.38 -9.53 -1.42
N LEU A 124 2.09 -9.55 -1.07
CA LEU A 124 1.60 -10.34 0.06
C LEU A 124 1.92 -11.83 -0.08
N SER A 125 1.64 -12.41 -1.26
CA SER A 125 1.90 -13.82 -1.54
C SER A 125 3.39 -14.17 -1.51
N LEU A 126 4.26 -13.29 -2.04
CA LEU A 126 5.70 -13.50 -2.05
C LEU A 126 6.29 -13.40 -0.64
N CYS A 127 5.77 -12.50 0.19
CA CYS A 127 6.27 -12.33 1.55
C CYS A 127 5.83 -13.46 2.50
N TRP A 128 4.60 -13.97 2.38
CA TRP A 128 4.03 -14.83 3.43
C TRP A 128 3.45 -16.16 2.96
N GLY A 129 3.41 -16.44 1.65
CA GLY A 129 2.61 -17.52 1.10
C GLY A 129 1.12 -17.19 1.19
N ALA A 130 0.37 -17.50 0.13
CA ALA A 130 -1.07 -17.33 0.13
C ALA A 130 -1.76 -18.37 1.03
#